data_AF-A0A2D4GAR5-F1
#
_entry.id   AF-A0A2D4GAR5-F1
#
_cell.length_a   1.000
_cell.length_b   1.000
_cell.length_c   1.000
_cell.angle_alpha   90.00
_cell.angle_beta   90.00
_cell.angle_gamma   90.00
#
_symmetry.space_group_name_H-M   'P 1'
#
loop_
_entity.id
_entity.type
_entity.pdbx_description
1 polymer ?
#
loop_
_entity_poly.entity_id
_entity_poly.type
_entity_poly.pdbx_seq_one_letter_code
_entity_poly.pdbx_strand_id
1 'polypeptide(L)'
;GIRIQGIRLLSLSTFSRVFFGIGQGGNNGGNQKLSLRDVMERIRKKECHRIVVMAGAGLSTPSGIPDFRSPGSGLYSNLQQYNIPYPEAIFELSYFFQNPKPFFRLAKELYPGNYRPNYAHYFLRLLFDKGLLLRLYTQNIDGLERVAGIPPDKVVEAHGTF
;
A
#
# COMPACT_ATOMS: atom_id res chain seq x y z
N GLY A 1 -19.19 -8.59 -31.13
CA GLY A 1 -18.63 -7.37 -30.52
C GLY A 1 -19.24 -7.20 -29.16
N ILE A 2 -18.45 -7.33 -28.09
CA ILE A 2 -18.92 -7.18 -26.71
C ILE A 2 -18.26 -5.92 -26.15
N ARG A 3 -19.12 -4.95 -25.82
CA ARG A 3 -18.79 -3.64 -25.27
C ARG A 3 -18.70 -3.77 -23.75
N ILE A 4 -17.50 -3.73 -23.18
CA ILE A 4 -17.31 -3.69 -21.73
C ILE A 4 -17.50 -2.24 -21.30
N GLN A 5 -18.65 -1.96 -20.65
CA GLN A 5 -18.91 -0.68 -20.01
C GLN A 5 -17.97 -0.51 -18.80
N GLY A 6 -17.43 0.70 -18.66
CA GLY A 6 -16.42 1.07 -17.68
C GLY A 6 -16.82 0.72 -16.24
N ILE A 7 -15.91 0.04 -15.56
CA ILE A 7 -15.97 -0.14 -14.11
C ILE A 7 -15.55 1.20 -13.49
N ARG A 8 -16.55 1.98 -13.08
CA ARG A 8 -16.37 3.16 -12.25
C ARG A 8 -16.11 2.68 -10.82
N LEU A 9 -14.84 2.58 -10.41
CA LEU A 9 -14.51 2.22 -9.03
C LEU A 9 -14.56 3.48 -8.14
N LEU A 10 -15.71 3.69 -7.51
CA LEU A 10 -15.89 4.65 -6.44
C LEU A 10 -15.34 4.07 -5.12
N SER A 11 -14.45 4.83 -4.49
CA SER A 11 -14.58 5.30 -3.11
C SER A 11 -13.90 4.57 -1.92
N LEU A 12 -13.17 5.39 -1.14
CA LEU A 12 -13.00 5.46 0.33
C LEU A 12 -12.31 4.31 1.09
N SER A 13 -11.13 4.59 1.66
CA SER A 13 -11.02 5.01 3.08
C SER A 13 -9.57 5.29 3.47
N THR A 14 -9.30 6.51 3.92
CA THR A 14 -8.12 6.85 4.73
C THR A 14 -8.31 6.21 6.10
N PHE A 15 -7.67 5.08 6.33
CA PHE A 15 -7.31 4.50 7.62
C PHE A 15 -6.47 3.28 7.26
N SER A 16 -5.29 3.13 7.84
CA SER A 16 -4.57 1.83 7.80
C SER A 16 -5.39 0.82 8.60
N ARG A 17 -6.50 0.33 8.01
CA ARG A 17 -7.26 -0.81 8.50
C ARG A 17 -6.49 -2.04 8.05
N VAL A 18 -5.70 -2.58 8.97
CA VAL A 18 -5.24 -3.96 8.84
C VAL A 18 -6.48 -4.84 8.98
N PHE A 19 -7.08 -5.22 7.84
CA PHE A 19 -8.17 -6.19 7.82
C PHE A 19 -7.57 -7.58 7.96
N PHE A 20 -7.76 -8.19 9.13
CA PHE A 20 -7.52 -9.62 9.31
C PHE A 20 -8.76 -10.39 8.86
N GLY A 21 -8.78 -10.80 7.58
CA GLY A 21 -9.76 -11.76 7.07
C GLY A 21 -9.31 -13.18 7.37
N ILE A 22 -9.95 -13.85 8.33
CA ILE A 22 -9.74 -15.28 8.55
C ILE A 22 -10.72 -16.04 7.66
N GLY A 23 -10.21 -16.64 6.59
CA GLY A 23 -10.99 -17.58 5.78
C GLY A 23 -11.14 -18.92 6.52
N GLN A 24 -12.22 -19.08 7.28
CA GLN A 24 -12.76 -20.39 7.62
C GLN A 24 -14.21 -20.44 7.14
N GLY A 25 -14.49 -21.33 6.18
CA GLY A 25 -15.85 -21.72 5.82
C GLY A 25 -16.48 -22.45 7.01
N GLY A 26 -17.22 -21.70 7.82
CA GLY A 26 -17.90 -22.21 9.00
C GLY A 26 -19.00 -21.24 9.39
N ASN A 27 -20.23 -21.61 9.06
CA ASN A 27 -21.44 -20.86 9.35
C ASN A 27 -21.67 -20.83 10.87
N ASN A 28 -21.31 -19.76 11.57
CA ASN A 28 -21.84 -19.44 12.88
C ASN A 28 -21.79 -17.92 13.14
N GLY A 29 -22.97 -17.31 13.06
CA GLY A 29 -23.21 -15.88 13.18
C GLY A 29 -23.11 -15.38 14.62
N GLY A 30 -21.90 -15.04 15.04
CA GLY A 30 -21.66 -14.17 16.18
C GLY A 30 -20.67 -13.08 15.76
N ASN A 31 -21.16 -11.87 15.50
CA ASN A 31 -20.34 -10.72 15.09
C ASN A 31 -19.56 -10.16 16.31
N GLN A 32 -18.69 -10.98 16.92
CA GLN A 32 -17.74 -10.49 17.91
C GLN A 32 -16.57 -9.82 17.20
N LYS A 33 -16.35 -8.55 17.52
CA LYS A 33 -15.26 -7.76 16.99
C LYS A 33 -13.94 -8.29 17.58
N LEU A 34 -13.13 -8.93 16.75
CA LEU A 34 -11.80 -9.38 17.13
C LEU A 34 -10.94 -8.20 17.60
N SER A 35 -10.30 -8.34 18.75
CA SER A 35 -9.32 -7.38 19.26
C SER A 35 -7.92 -7.68 18.71
N LEU A 36 -7.01 -6.71 18.86
CA LEU A 36 -5.59 -6.93 18.53
C LEU A 36 -4.98 -8.07 19.38
N ARG A 37 -5.41 -8.21 20.64
CA ARG A 37 -4.95 -9.28 21.53
C ARG A 37 -5.35 -10.65 20.98
N ASP A 38 -6.56 -10.78 20.47
CA ASP A 38 -7.04 -12.05 19.89
C ASP A 38 -6.21 -12.44 18.66
N VAL A 39 -5.88 -11.48 17.80
CA VAL A 39 -5.00 -11.73 16.65
C VAL A 39 -3.61 -12.17 17.09
N MET A 40 -3.02 -11.48 18.08
CA MET A 40 -1.70 -11.84 18.61
C MET A 40 -1.71 -13.25 19.20
N GLU A 41 -2.71 -13.60 20.00
CA GLU A 41 -2.83 -14.92 20.61
C GLU A 41 -2.97 -16.02 19.56
N ARG A 42 -3.75 -15.80 18.50
CA ARG A 42 -3.87 -16.75 17.38
C ARG A 42 -2.55 -16.96 16.64
N ILE A 43 -1.76 -15.90 16.45
CA ILE A 43 -0.40 -16.01 15.88
C ILE A 43 0.53 -16.77 16.84
N ARG A 44 0.51 -16.46 18.14
CA ARG A 44 1.35 -17.14 19.15
C ARG A 44 1.02 -18.62 19.29
N LYS A 45 -0.26 -18.98 19.26
CA LYS A 45 -0.76 -20.36 19.30
C LYS A 45 -0.52 -21.13 18.01
N LYS A 46 0.07 -20.49 16.98
CA LYS A 46 0.29 -21.08 15.65
C LYS A 46 -1.04 -21.57 15.05
N GLU A 47 -2.09 -20.77 15.15
CA GLU A 47 -3.35 -21.03 14.42
C GLU A 47 -3.33 -20.34 13.04
N CYS A 48 -2.50 -19.31 12.89
CA CYS A 48 -2.30 -18.55 11.67
C CYS A 48 -0.88 -18.76 11.11
N HIS A 49 -0.77 -19.43 9.97
CA HIS A 49 0.53 -19.75 9.34
C HIS A 49 0.77 -19.07 7.99
N ARG A 50 -0.27 -18.44 7.44
CA ARG A 50 -0.27 -17.89 6.08
C ARG A 50 -0.88 -16.49 6.11
N ILE A 51 -0.07 -15.50 6.44
CA ILE A 51 -0.49 -14.11 6.56
C ILE A 51 -0.31 -13.42 5.20
N VAL A 52 -1.40 -12.87 4.68
CA VAL A 52 -1.37 -11.95 3.53
C VAL A 52 -1.43 -10.53 4.08
N VAL A 53 -0.56 -9.67 3.56
CA VAL A 53 -0.52 -8.25 3.93
C VAL A 53 -0.87 -7.42 2.70
N MET A 54 -1.75 -6.43 2.89
CA MET A 54 -2.08 -5.42 1.89
C MET A 54 -1.61 -4.06 2.41
N ALA A 55 -0.65 -3.45 1.73
CA ALA A 55 -0.02 -2.20 2.11
C ALA A 55 -0.30 -1.09 1.08
N GLY A 56 -0.27 0.15 1.56
CA GLY A 56 -0.34 1.35 0.73
C GLY A 56 0.47 2.47 1.40
N ALA A 57 0.34 3.70 0.88
CA ALA A 57 1.28 4.78 1.18
C ALA A 57 1.39 5.12 2.67
N GLY A 58 0.35 4.86 3.46
CA GLY A 58 0.36 5.01 4.92
C GLY A 58 1.43 4.16 5.63
N LEU A 59 1.93 3.09 5.02
CA LEU A 59 3.07 2.32 5.54
C LEU A 59 4.38 3.13 5.49
N SER A 60 4.52 4.00 4.49
CA SER A 60 5.73 4.76 4.18
C SER A 60 5.74 6.18 4.75
N THR A 61 4.62 6.66 5.31
CA THR A 61 4.58 8.00 5.93
C THR A 61 5.59 8.20 7.06
N PRO A 62 5.86 7.24 7.96
CA PRO A 62 6.90 7.39 8.97
C PRO A 62 8.32 7.36 8.40
N SER A 63 8.48 6.92 7.14
CA SER A 63 9.75 6.97 6.40
C SER A 63 9.99 8.32 5.72
N GLY A 64 9.07 9.30 5.88
CA GLY A 64 9.18 10.63 5.29
C GLY A 64 8.59 10.75 3.88
N ILE A 65 7.92 9.71 3.39
CA ILE A 65 7.25 9.72 2.09
C ILE A 65 5.78 10.15 2.33
N PRO A 66 5.33 11.29 1.79
CA PRO A 66 3.95 11.71 1.98
C PRO A 66 3.01 10.69 1.33
N ASP A 67 1.86 10.46 1.96
CA ASP A 67 0.79 9.77 1.26
C ASP A 67 0.18 10.70 0.21
N PHE A 68 -0.78 10.19 -0.58
CA PHE A 68 -1.39 11.00 -1.64
C PHE A 68 -2.47 11.96 -1.12
N ARG A 69 -3.18 11.61 -0.05
CA ARG A 69 -4.54 12.13 0.24
C ARG A 69 -4.71 12.80 1.61
N SER A 70 -3.72 12.74 2.49
CA SER A 70 -3.80 13.37 3.80
C SER A 70 -3.94 14.88 3.65
N PRO A 71 -4.95 15.52 4.30
CA PRO A 71 -5.10 16.96 4.21
C PRO A 71 -3.86 17.70 4.72
N GLY A 72 -3.31 18.61 3.91
CA GLY A 72 -2.20 19.50 4.27
C GLY A 72 -0.80 18.87 4.13
N SER A 73 -0.64 17.57 4.35
CA SER A 73 0.65 16.86 4.19
C SER A 73 0.72 15.92 2.99
N GLY A 74 -0.43 15.53 2.44
CA GLY A 74 -0.54 14.63 1.31
C GLY A 74 -0.15 15.29 0.00
N LEU A 75 0.34 14.48 -0.92
CA LEU A 75 0.88 14.94 -2.20
C LEU A 75 -0.12 15.83 -2.94
N TYR A 76 -1.39 15.45 -3.01
CA TYR A 76 -2.43 16.21 -3.72
C TYR A 76 -2.63 17.63 -3.19
N SER A 77 -2.40 17.87 -1.89
CA SER A 77 -2.46 19.23 -1.33
C SER A 77 -1.29 20.11 -1.80
N ASN A 78 -0.15 19.50 -2.13
CA ASN A 78 1.06 20.20 -2.54
C ASN A 78 1.22 20.27 -4.08
N LEU A 79 0.35 19.62 -4.85
CA LEU A 79 0.45 19.60 -6.33
C LEU A 79 0.05 20.91 -7.01
N GLN A 80 -0.52 21.88 -6.28
CA GLN A 80 -0.89 23.19 -6.84
C GLN A 80 0.30 23.89 -7.53
N GLN A 81 1.53 23.61 -7.09
CA GLN A 81 2.76 24.16 -7.68
C GLN A 81 3.06 23.70 -9.11
N TYR A 82 2.46 22.60 -9.59
CA TYR A 82 2.78 22.04 -10.91
C TYR A 82 1.86 22.55 -12.04
N ASN A 83 0.94 23.48 -11.76
CA ASN A 83 -0.01 24.04 -12.72
C ASN A 83 -0.75 22.96 -13.53
N ILE A 84 -1.29 21.97 -12.82
CA ILE A 84 -2.06 20.84 -13.37
C ILE A 84 -3.57 21.12 -13.23
N PRO A 85 -4.42 20.58 -14.13
CA PRO A 85 -5.85 20.90 -14.12
C PRO A 85 -6.58 20.36 -12.88
N TYR A 86 -6.14 19.22 -12.36
CA TYR A 86 -6.59 18.60 -11.12
C TYR A 86 -5.51 17.61 -10.64
N PRO A 87 -5.46 17.25 -9.34
CA PRO A 87 -4.37 16.46 -8.75
C PRO A 87 -4.10 15.12 -9.42
N GLU A 88 -5.14 14.40 -9.81
CA GLU A 88 -5.05 13.06 -10.41
C GLU A 88 -4.47 13.09 -11.83
N ALA A 89 -4.52 14.24 -12.52
CA ALA A 89 -4.04 14.37 -13.90
C ALA A 89 -2.55 13.99 -14.02
N ILE A 90 -1.75 14.18 -12.97
CA ILE A 90 -0.33 13.80 -12.98
C ILE A 90 -0.10 12.29 -13.15
N PHE A 91 -1.11 11.47 -12.85
CA PHE A 91 -1.08 10.01 -12.97
C PHE A 91 -1.92 9.48 -14.15
N GLU A 92 -2.48 10.36 -14.98
CA GLU A 92 -3.22 9.97 -16.18
C GLU A 92 -2.30 9.89 -17.40
N LEU A 93 -2.38 8.80 -18.18
CA LEU A 93 -1.58 8.65 -19.40
C LEU A 93 -1.86 9.75 -20.43
N SER A 94 -3.12 10.16 -20.59
CA SER A 94 -3.54 11.22 -21.51
C SER A 94 -2.83 12.54 -21.23
N TYR A 95 -2.74 12.92 -19.95
CA TYR A 95 -2.03 14.12 -19.51
C TYR A 95 -0.50 13.93 -19.63
N PHE A 96 0.01 12.76 -19.26
CA PHE A 96 1.45 12.45 -19.37
C PHE A 96 1.97 12.64 -20.79
N PHE A 97 1.24 12.20 -21.82
CA PHE A 97 1.63 12.40 -23.21
C PHE A 97 1.58 13.86 -23.68
N GLN A 98 0.76 14.70 -23.05
CA GLN A 98 0.69 16.13 -23.35
C GLN A 98 1.80 16.92 -22.64
N ASN A 99 2.04 16.61 -21.36
CA ASN A 99 3.04 17.26 -20.54
C ASN A 99 3.60 16.30 -19.47
N PRO A 100 4.72 15.62 -19.76
CA PRO A 100 5.30 14.65 -18.81
C PRO A 100 6.13 15.30 -17.70
N LYS A 101 6.40 16.62 -17.77
CA LYS A 101 7.30 17.31 -16.83
C LYS A 101 6.85 17.22 -15.36
N PRO A 102 5.56 17.41 -15.01
CA PRO A 102 5.09 17.25 -13.63
C PRO A 102 5.35 15.85 -13.09
N PHE A 103 5.01 14.81 -13.86
CA PHE A 103 5.26 13.42 -13.47
C PHE A 103 6.75 13.17 -13.23
N PHE A 104 7.65 13.58 -14.13
CA PHE A 104 9.09 13.36 -13.94
C PHE A 104 9.66 14.13 -12.75
N ARG A 105 9.17 15.35 -12.45
CA ARG A 105 9.56 16.06 -11.23
C ARG A 105 9.15 15.30 -9.98
N LEU A 106 7.90 14.85 -9.93
CA LEU A 106 7.41 14.05 -8.83
C LEU A 106 8.17 12.72 -8.69
N ALA A 107 8.39 12.00 -9.80
CA ALA A 107 9.12 10.75 -9.83
C ALA A 107 10.55 10.90 -9.28
N LYS A 108 11.20 12.04 -9.55
CA LYS A 108 12.52 12.36 -8.99
C LYS A 108 12.50 12.56 -7.48
N GLU A 109 11.45 13.19 -6.94
CA GLU A 109 11.27 13.36 -5.49
C GLU A 109 11.02 12.02 -4.79
N LEU A 110 10.27 11.13 -5.44
CA LEU A 110 9.93 9.80 -4.93
C LEU A 110 10.97 8.72 -5.26
N TYR A 111 12.04 9.06 -5.99
CA TYR A 111 12.99 8.08 -6.50
C TYR A 111 13.66 7.31 -5.35
N PRO A 112 13.77 5.96 -5.44
CA PRO A 112 14.37 5.15 -4.39
C PRO A 112 15.81 5.57 -4.06
N GLY A 113 16.15 5.59 -2.76
CA GLY A 113 17.52 5.87 -2.27
C GLY A 113 17.61 6.98 -1.22
N ASN A 114 16.62 7.89 -1.17
CA ASN A 114 16.59 8.96 -0.17
C ASN A 114 15.87 8.58 1.14
N TYR A 115 15.15 7.47 1.14
CA TYR A 115 14.30 7.05 2.25
C TYR A 115 14.73 5.69 2.81
N ARG A 116 14.45 5.49 4.09
CA ARG A 116 14.77 4.22 4.78
C ARG A 116 13.48 3.53 5.23
N PRO A 117 13.44 2.18 5.22
CA PRO A 117 12.32 1.45 5.80
C PRO A 117 12.14 1.81 7.29
N ASN A 118 10.89 1.93 7.73
CA ASN A 118 10.56 2.15 9.14
C ASN A 118 10.17 0.84 9.85
N TYR A 119 9.82 0.91 11.14
CA TYR A 119 9.45 -0.27 11.95
C TYR A 119 8.34 -1.13 11.35
N ALA A 120 7.37 -0.54 10.64
CA ALA A 120 6.31 -1.31 10.01
C ALA A 120 6.85 -2.21 8.89
N HIS A 121 7.81 -1.72 8.09
CA HIS A 121 8.48 -2.52 7.06
C HIS A 121 9.29 -3.67 7.69
N TYR A 122 10.05 -3.37 8.75
CA TYR A 122 10.81 -4.40 9.47
C TYR A 122 9.91 -5.40 10.20
N PHE A 123 8.70 -5.01 10.60
CA PHE A 123 7.70 -5.95 11.10
C PHE A 123 7.25 -6.93 10.01
N LEU A 124 7.05 -6.47 8.77
CA LEU A 124 6.77 -7.37 7.64
C LEU A 124 7.94 -8.30 7.35
N ARG A 125 9.18 -7.79 7.44
CA ARG A 125 10.39 -8.62 7.36
C ARG A 125 10.44 -9.67 8.47
N LEU A 126 10.08 -9.30 9.70
CA LEU A 126 10.00 -10.25 10.82
C LEU A 126 8.94 -11.34 10.58
N LEU A 127 7.78 -10.99 10.01
CA LEU A 127 6.78 -12.00 9.62
C LEU A 127 7.34 -12.99 8.59
N PHE A 128 8.16 -12.51 7.65
CA PHE A 128 8.87 -13.36 6.70
C PHE A 128 9.90 -14.25 7.41
N ASP A 129 10.79 -13.69 8.24
CA ASP A 129 11.82 -14.44 8.95
C ASP A 129 11.24 -15.51 9.89
N LYS A 130 10.01 -15.29 10.40
CA LYS A 130 9.25 -16.26 11.21
C LYS A 130 8.47 -17.29 10.39
N GLY A 131 8.53 -17.25 9.06
CA GLY A 131 7.82 -18.16 8.17
C GLY A 131 6.31 -17.96 8.12
N LEU A 132 5.80 -16.80 8.58
CA LEU A 132 4.38 -16.49 8.66
C LEU A 132 3.86 -15.73 7.43
N LEU A 133 4.73 -14.99 6.75
CA LEU A 133 4.35 -14.19 5.58
C LEU A 133 4.13 -15.07 4.34
N LEU A 134 2.88 -15.13 3.90
CA LEU A 134 2.52 -15.78 2.63
C LEU A 134 2.82 -14.85 1.45
N ARG A 135 2.31 -13.61 1.49
CA ARG A 135 2.45 -12.62 0.42
C ARG A 135 2.22 -11.21 0.94
N LEU A 136 2.98 -10.26 0.41
CA LEU A 136 2.80 -8.83 0.59
C LEU A 136 2.34 -8.22 -0.72
N TYR A 137 1.12 -7.69 -0.77
CA TYR A 137 0.62 -6.87 -1.87
C TYR A 137 0.80 -5.41 -1.49
N THR A 138 1.59 -4.66 -2.25
CA THR A 138 1.82 -3.24 -2.02
C THR A 138 1.29 -2.41 -3.17
N GLN A 139 0.63 -1.30 -2.84
CA GLN A 139 0.28 -0.23 -3.77
C GLN A 139 1.40 0.81 -3.89
N ASN A 140 2.44 0.70 -3.07
CA ASN A 140 3.57 1.60 -3.08
C ASN A 140 4.49 1.30 -4.26
N ILE A 141 5.16 2.34 -4.72
CA ILE A 141 6.20 2.27 -5.77
C ILE A 141 7.58 2.68 -5.22
N ASP A 142 7.68 2.98 -3.92
CA ASP A 142 8.91 3.48 -3.27
C ASP A 142 10.00 2.40 -3.06
N GLY A 143 9.62 1.12 -3.15
CA GLY A 143 10.52 -0.03 -3.05
C GLY A 143 11.02 -0.33 -1.63
N LEU A 144 10.50 0.34 -0.59
CA LEU A 144 10.98 0.17 0.79
C LEU A 144 10.76 -1.25 1.33
N GLU A 145 9.80 -2.00 0.80
CA GLU A 145 9.60 -3.42 1.11
C GLU A 145 10.81 -4.27 0.71
N ARG A 146 11.38 -4.00 -0.48
CA ARG A 146 12.59 -4.66 -0.97
C ARG A 146 13.82 -4.23 -0.19
N VAL A 147 13.93 -2.93 0.12
CA VAL A 147 15.03 -2.38 0.94
C VAL A 147 15.02 -2.96 2.36
N ALA A 148 13.85 -3.26 2.93
CA ALA A 148 13.72 -3.97 4.21
C ALA A 148 14.16 -5.46 4.14
N GLY A 149 14.49 -5.95 2.94
CA GLY A 149 14.96 -7.30 2.70
C GLY A 149 13.85 -8.35 2.59
N ILE A 150 12.63 -7.94 2.24
CA ILE A 150 11.57 -8.89 1.88
C ILE A 150 11.89 -9.42 0.47
N PRO A 151 11.98 -10.74 0.27
CA PRO A 151 12.45 -11.26 -1.01
C PRO A 151 11.40 -11.04 -2.12
N PRO A 152 11.82 -10.91 -3.40
CA PRO A 152 10.92 -10.58 -4.50
C PRO A 152 9.77 -11.59 -4.70
N ASP A 153 10.00 -12.87 -4.41
CA ASP A 153 8.97 -13.91 -4.50
C ASP A 153 7.87 -13.77 -3.45
N LYS A 154 8.01 -12.86 -2.47
CA LYS A 154 7.00 -12.57 -1.44
C LYS A 154 6.28 -11.25 -1.67
N VAL A 155 6.70 -10.43 -2.62
CA VAL A 155 6.12 -9.11 -2.88
C VAL A 155 5.36 -9.12 -4.21
N VAL A 156 4.19 -8.50 -4.21
CA VAL A 156 3.43 -8.15 -5.42
C VAL A 156 3.28 -6.64 -5.43
N GLU A 157 4.02 -5.99 -6.33
CA GLU A 157 3.97 -4.55 -6.59
C GLU A 157 2.77 -4.26 -7.51
N ALA A 158 1.59 -4.08 -6.92
CA ALA A 158 0.33 -4.01 -7.64
C ALA A 158 0.23 -2.78 -8.57
N HIS A 159 1.00 -1.74 -8.29
CA HIS A 159 1.09 -0.53 -9.11
C HIS A 159 2.42 -0.43 -9.89
N GLY A 160 3.17 -1.53 -9.98
CA GLY A 160 4.48 -1.56 -10.60
C GLY A 160 5.59 -1.05 -9.68
N THR A 161 6.78 -0.87 -10.26
CA THR A 161 8.01 -0.45 -9.59
C THR A 161 8.75 0.51 -10.54
N PHE A 162 9.59 1.40 -9.99
CA PHE A 162 10.36 2.39 -10.79
C PHE A 162 11.36 1.75 -11.75
#